data_AF-A0A937V342-F1
#
_entry.id   AF-A0A937V342-F1
#
_cell.length_a   1.000
_cell.length_b   1.000
_cell.length_c   1.000
_cell.angle_alpha   90.00
_cell.angle_beta   90.00
_cell.angle_gamma   90.00
#
_symmetry.space_group_name_H-M   'P 1'
#
loop_
_entity.id
_entity.type
_entity.pdbx_description
1 polymer ?
#
loop_
_entity_poly.entity_id
_entity_poly.type
_entity_poly.pdbx_seq_one_letter_code
_entity_poly.pdbx_strand_id
1 'polypeptide(L)'
;MTDQLPSTPSRKVPVQFGARLVSGALSGAMVGVNGGTLLGGLVAGIIGAVIGTLGGAAMRSRLATAFGRDLPAALIEDVIAIIGAISVVGMLR
;
A
#
# COMPACT_ATOMS: atom_id res chain seq x y z
N MET A 1 3.02 -23.06 -17.67
CA MET A 1 2.91 -22.43 -19.00
C MET A 1 2.03 -21.20 -18.84
N THR A 2 2.54 -20.01 -18.47
CA THR A 2 3.20 -19.02 -19.35
C THR A 2 4.17 -18.06 -18.62
N ASP A 3 4.67 -18.39 -17.43
CA ASP A 3 5.46 -17.45 -16.60
C ASP A 3 7.00 -17.48 -16.84
N GLN A 4 7.48 -18.14 -17.89
CA GLN A 4 8.94 -18.23 -18.20
C GLN A 4 9.33 -17.53 -19.51
N LEU A 5 8.62 -16.48 -19.93
CA LEU A 5 9.11 -15.67 -21.04
C LEU A 5 10.07 -14.56 -20.55
N PRO A 6 11.29 -14.48 -21.10
CA PRO A 6 12.29 -13.47 -20.75
C PRO A 6 11.87 -12.02 -21.10
N SER A 7 10.75 -11.85 -21.81
CA SER A 7 10.16 -10.55 -22.17
C SER A 7 9.06 -10.07 -21.21
N THR A 8 9.07 -10.50 -19.95
CA THR A 8 8.22 -9.83 -18.95
C THR A 8 8.88 -8.50 -18.60
N PRO A 9 8.26 -7.33 -18.87
CA PRO A 9 8.88 -6.04 -18.58
C PRO A 9 9.26 -5.98 -17.10
N SER A 10 10.52 -5.62 -16.83
CA SER A 10 11.11 -5.51 -15.49
C SER A 10 10.14 -4.90 -14.48
N ARG A 11 9.74 -5.63 -13.42
CA ARG A 11 8.83 -5.20 -12.35
C ARG A 11 9.39 -4.09 -11.43
N LYS A 12 10.26 -3.23 -11.96
CA LYS A 12 10.72 -1.96 -11.37
C LYS A 12 10.16 -0.76 -12.15
N VAL A 13 8.97 -0.89 -12.75
CA VAL A 13 8.39 0.12 -13.65
C VAL A 13 7.94 1.35 -12.85
N PRO A 14 8.52 2.55 -13.07
CA PRO A 14 8.11 3.79 -12.39
C PRO A 14 6.62 4.10 -12.53
N VAL A 15 6.03 3.66 -13.64
CA VAL A 15 4.61 3.84 -13.96
C VAL A 15 3.69 3.20 -12.90
N GLN A 16 4.03 2.01 -12.39
CA GLN A 16 3.19 1.32 -11.40
C GLN A 16 3.26 2.01 -10.02
N PHE A 17 4.42 2.58 -9.69
CA PHE A 17 4.57 3.40 -8.48
C PHE A 17 3.80 4.72 -8.62
N GLY A 18 3.90 5.38 -9.77
CA GLY A 18 3.14 6.60 -10.06
C GLY A 18 1.62 6.39 -9.95
N ALA A 19 1.10 5.29 -10.52
CA ALA A 19 -0.31 4.94 -10.41
C ALA A 19 -0.76 4.73 -8.95
N ARG A 20 0.09 4.09 -8.11
CA ARG A 20 -0.18 3.95 -6.67
C ARG A 20 -0.19 5.29 -5.95
N LEU A 21 0.72 6.19 -6.30
CA LEU A 21 0.79 7.52 -5.69
C LEU A 21 -0.47 8.35 -6.00
N VAL A 22 -0.90 8.34 -7.26
CA VAL A 22 -2.13 9.04 -7.69
C VAL A 22 -3.37 8.45 -7.04
N SER A 23 -3.49 7.11 -7.02
CA SER A 23 -4.62 6.44 -6.37
C SER A 23 -4.67 6.72 -4.85
N GLY A 24 -3.53 6.68 -4.18
CA GLY A 24 -3.41 7.02 -2.76
C GLY A 24 -3.74 8.50 -2.48
N ALA A 25 -3.22 9.41 -3.30
CA ALA A 25 -3.52 10.84 -3.23
C ALA A 25 -5.02 11.12 -3.35
N LEU A 26 -5.68 10.50 -4.34
CA LEU A 26 -7.13 10.65 -4.55
C LEU A 26 -7.94 10.08 -3.38
N SER A 27 -7.57 8.89 -2.90
CA SER A 27 -8.24 8.24 -1.77
C SER A 27 -8.10 9.09 -0.49
N GLY A 28 -6.90 9.59 -0.21
CA GLY A 28 -6.65 10.48 0.92
C GLY A 28 -7.36 11.82 0.79
N ALA A 29 -7.41 12.41 -0.41
CA ALA A 29 -8.14 13.65 -0.65
C ALA A 29 -9.63 13.49 -0.36
N MET A 30 -10.26 12.39 -0.84
CA MET A 30 -11.68 12.07 -0.57
C MET A 30 -11.96 11.90 0.92
N VAL A 31 -11.03 11.29 1.66
CA VAL A 31 -11.10 11.19 3.12
C VAL A 31 -11.02 12.57 3.78
N GLY A 32 -10.10 13.43 3.32
CA GLY A 32 -9.91 14.79 3.84
C GLY A 32 -11.04 15.77 3.52
N VAL A 33 -11.88 15.49 2.51
CA VAL A 33 -13.05 16.33 2.16
C VAL A 33 -14.02 16.46 3.32
N ASN A 34 -14.32 15.37 4.03
CA ASN A 34 -15.26 15.40 5.16
C ASN A 34 -14.74 16.26 6.33
N GLY A 35 -13.42 16.33 6.52
CA GLY A 35 -12.78 17.16 7.54
C GLY A 35 -12.39 18.57 7.08
N GLY A 36 -12.81 19.01 5.88
CA GLY A 36 -12.45 20.33 5.32
C GLY A 36 -10.98 20.50 4.95
N THR A 37 -10.19 19.43 4.95
CA THR A 37 -8.73 19.46 4.74
C THR A 37 -8.31 18.61 3.54
N LEU A 38 -8.84 18.93 2.36
CA LEU A 38 -8.56 18.21 1.11
C LEU A 38 -7.05 18.06 0.83
N LEU A 39 -6.28 19.14 1.02
CA LEU A 39 -4.82 19.13 0.87
C LEU A 39 -4.13 18.23 1.91
N GLY A 40 -4.59 18.24 3.16
CA GLY A 40 -4.06 17.39 4.23
C GLY A 40 -4.31 15.91 3.94
N GLY A 41 -5.54 15.58 3.52
CA GLY A 41 -5.91 14.23 3.10
C GLY A 41 -5.12 13.75 1.88
N LEU A 42 -4.92 14.61 0.87
CA LEU A 42 -4.13 14.30 -0.31
C LEU A 42 -2.68 13.94 0.06
N VAL A 43 -2.03 14.77 0.88
CA VAL A 43 -0.65 14.55 1.33
C VAL A 43 -0.55 13.28 2.16
N ALA A 44 -1.48 13.06 3.08
CA ALA A 44 -1.55 11.82 3.87
C ALA A 44 -1.72 10.58 2.96
N GLY A 45 -2.54 10.69 1.91
CA GLY A 45 -2.74 9.65 0.90
C GLY A 45 -1.47 9.32 0.10
N ILE A 46 -0.71 10.35 -0.30
CA ILE A 46 0.60 10.18 -0.95
C ILE A 46 1.57 9.48 0.00
N ILE A 47 1.69 9.95 1.25
CA ILE A 47 2.59 9.36 2.25
C ILE A 47 2.23 7.90 2.50
N GLY A 48 0.93 7.60 2.68
CA GLY A 48 0.43 6.24 2.85
C GLY A 48 0.75 5.34 1.66
N ALA A 49 0.61 5.85 0.43
CA ALA A 49 0.99 5.11 -0.78
C ALA A 49 2.49 4.82 -0.84
N VAL A 50 3.36 5.79 -0.50
CA VAL A 50 4.82 5.57 -0.46
C VAL A 50 5.18 4.50 0.57
N ILE A 51 4.64 4.63 1.80
CA ILE A 51 4.90 3.68 2.89
C ILE A 51 4.38 2.29 2.53
N GLY A 52 3.15 2.17 2.02
CA GLY A 52 2.58 0.89 1.63
C GLY A 52 3.36 0.22 0.50
N THR A 53 3.90 1.00 -0.44
CA THR A 53 4.64 0.44 -1.57
C THR A 53 6.05 -0.01 -1.20
N LEU A 54 6.79 0.82 -0.44
CA LEU A 54 8.16 0.50 -0.02
C LEU A 54 8.17 -0.46 1.17
N GLY A 55 7.31 -0.22 2.16
CA GLY A 55 7.12 -1.06 3.32
C GLY A 55 6.64 -2.46 2.93
N GLY A 56 5.59 -2.56 2.09
CA GLY A 56 5.10 -3.84 1.61
C GLY A 56 6.12 -4.61 0.76
N ALA A 57 6.93 -3.91 -0.06
CA ALA A 57 8.02 -4.54 -0.79
C ALA A 57 9.12 -5.08 0.14
N ALA A 58 9.50 -4.31 1.16
CA ALA A 58 10.47 -4.72 2.17
C ALA A 58 9.95 -5.89 3.02
N MET A 59 8.67 -5.86 3.42
CA MET A 59 8.03 -6.95 4.16
C MET A 59 7.98 -8.22 3.32
N ARG A 60 7.55 -8.12 2.06
CA ARG A 60 7.50 -9.26 1.13
C ARG A 60 8.89 -9.84 0.83
N SER A 61 9.92 -9.00 0.74
CA SER A 61 11.32 -9.46 0.59
C SER A 61 11.84 -10.14 1.86
N ARG A 62 11.47 -9.64 3.05
CA ARG A 62 11.81 -10.24 4.35
C ARG A 62 11.07 -11.53 4.60
N LEU A 63 9.80 -11.62 4.21
CA LEU A 63 9.00 -12.85 4.19
C LEU A 63 9.66 -13.91 3.30
N ALA A 64 10.01 -13.56 2.06
CA ALA A 64 10.67 -14.47 1.13
C ALA A 64 12.05 -14.97 1.59
N THR A 65 12.72 -14.25 2.50
CA THR A 65 14.02 -14.66 3.08
C THR A 65 13.88 -15.34 4.43
N ALA A 66 12.87 -15.01 5.23
CA ALA A 66 12.65 -15.56 6.56
C ALA A 66 11.85 -16.87 6.56
N PHE A 67 10.97 -17.05 5.57
CA PHE A 67 10.00 -18.13 5.59
C PHE A 67 10.14 -19.03 4.37
N GLY A 68 10.49 -20.29 4.62
CA GLY A 68 9.92 -21.38 3.83
C GLY A 68 8.43 -21.65 4.13
N ARG A 69 7.74 -20.77 4.90
CA ARG A 69 6.31 -20.84 5.31
C ARG A 69 5.70 -19.45 5.59
N ASP A 70 5.38 -18.64 4.58
CA ASP A 70 4.99 -17.22 4.63
C ASP A 70 3.74 -16.81 5.45
N LEU A 71 3.07 -17.76 6.12
CA LEU A 71 1.71 -17.60 6.64
C LEU A 71 1.59 -16.72 7.90
N PRO A 72 2.47 -16.83 8.93
CA PRO A 72 2.28 -16.09 10.19
C PRO A 72 2.50 -14.59 10.05
N ALA A 73 3.50 -14.17 9.27
CA ALA A 73 3.81 -12.74 9.11
C ALA A 73 2.83 -12.04 8.17
N ALA A 74 2.30 -12.73 7.15
CA ALA A 74 1.22 -12.20 6.31
C ALA A 74 -0.07 -11.97 7.12
N LEU A 75 -0.42 -12.89 8.03
CA LEU A 75 -1.58 -12.72 8.92
C LEU A 75 -1.44 -11.51 9.86
N ILE A 76 -0.25 -11.30 10.42
CA ILE A 76 0.00 -10.14 11.30
C ILE A 76 -0.10 -8.83 10.50
N GLU A 77 0.43 -8.78 9.28
CA GLU A 77 0.31 -7.61 8.41
C GLU A 77 -1.15 -7.31 8.05
N ASP A 78 -1.95 -8.32 7.70
CA ASP A 78 -3.39 -8.16 7.43
C ASP A 78 -4.16 -7.65 8.67
N VAL A 79 -3.85 -8.17 9.86
CA VAL A 79 -4.48 -7.70 11.11
C VAL A 79 -4.16 -6.23 11.35
N ILE A 80 -2.91 -5.80 11.15
CA ILE A 80 -2.52 -4.39 11.30
C ILE A 80 -3.25 -3.52 10.27
N ALA A 81 -3.33 -3.98 9.02
CA ALA A 81 -4.04 -3.26 7.96
C ALA A 81 -5.53 -3.09 8.27
N ILE A 82 -6.19 -4.15 8.75
CA ILE A 82 -7.61 -4.13 9.12
C ILE A 82 -7.84 -3.18 10.32
N ILE A 83 -7.04 -3.27 11.37
CA ILE A 83 -7.15 -2.38 12.54
C ILE A 83 -6.94 -0.91 12.12
N GLY A 84 -5.95 -0.65 11.26
CA GLY A 84 -5.70 0.68 10.71
C GLY A 84 -6.90 1.21 9.91
N ALA A 85 -7.47 0.38 9.03
CA ALA A 85 -8.64 0.74 8.23
C ALA A 85 -9.87 1.05 9.11
N ILE A 86 -10.17 0.20 10.09
CA ILE A 86 -11.29 0.40 11.02
C ILE A 86 -11.10 1.69 11.82
N SER A 87 -9.88 1.97 12.27
CA SER A 87 -9.57 3.19 13.03
C SER A 87 -9.78 4.45 12.19
N VAL A 88 -9.28 4.47 10.95
CA VAL A 88 -9.46 5.58 10.02
C VAL A 88 -10.94 5.80 9.71
N VAL A 89 -11.69 4.74 9.37
CA VAL A 89 -13.14 4.84 9.14
C VAL A 89 -13.87 5.31 10.40
N GLY A 90 -13.43 4.89 11.58
CA GLY A 90 -13.97 5.31 12.86
C GLY A 90 -13.77 6.80 13.16
N MET A 91 -12.69 7.38 12.66
CA MET A 91 -12.34 8.80 12.81
C MET A 91 -13.09 9.72 11.81
N LEU A 92 -13.69 9.17 10.75
CA LEU A 92 -14.39 9.94 9.70
C LEU A 92 -15.88 10.19 9.99
N ARG A 93 -16.27 10.22 11.26
CA ARG A 93 -17.66 10.34 11.71
C ARG A 93 -17.96 11.73 12.25
#